data_AF-A0A1D6GXK2-F1
#
_entry.id   AF-A0A1D6GXK2-F1
#
_cell.length_a   1.000
_cell.length_b   1.000
_cell.length_c   1.000
_cell.angle_alpha   90.00
_cell.angle_beta   90.00
_cell.angle_gamma   90.00
#
_symmetry.space_group_name_H-M   'P 1'
#
loop_
_entity.id
_entity.type
_entity.pdbx_description
1 polymer ?
#
loop_
_entity_poly.entity_id
_entity_poly.type
_entity_poly.pdbx_seq_one_letter_code
_entity_poly.pdbx_strand_id
1 'polypeptide(L)'
;MQRAGGVLISFVSRRQNGRGKKRRRWRTLVSSFGTQEKVANKNGVGILIDKSLKDGVVDVKRQGNRIILVKLVLGDVVLNIISAYAPQVGLNESEKRKFWKDLDGMVRAVPTNEKLFIGGYHNGHVGSTNAGYELAHGGVEYGSRDQGEDILDFVVAYNLVIANTFFRKRDSHLVTFSSGHRSSQIDFVLTRREDKQACLDCKVISRESVVPQHNLVVADFRFWICTHRNKQTKIARTKWWKLKGETSEVFKERFLWRALSPKKKM
;
A
#
# COMPACT_ATOMS: atom_id res chain seq x y z
N MET A 1 -9.48 -27.85 6.95
CA MET A 1 -10.27 -26.79 7.60
C MET A 1 -9.43 -25.52 7.65
N GLN A 2 -9.55 -24.62 6.66
CA GLN A 2 -8.76 -23.38 6.59
C GLN A 2 -9.40 -22.28 7.45
N ARG A 3 -8.57 -21.56 8.23
CA ARG A 3 -8.98 -20.45 9.10
C ARG A 3 -9.28 -19.20 8.26
N ALA A 4 -10.17 -18.35 8.75
CA ALA A 4 -10.56 -17.10 8.08
C ALA A 4 -9.34 -16.21 7.78
N GLY A 5 -9.18 -15.85 6.50
CA GLY A 5 -8.09 -15.02 5.98
C GLY A 5 -8.56 -13.60 5.61
N GLY A 6 -7.62 -12.66 5.66
CA GLY A 6 -7.74 -11.28 5.25
C GLY A 6 -6.43 -10.79 4.61
N VAL A 7 -6.46 -9.72 3.84
CA VAL A 7 -5.26 -9.18 3.16
C VAL A 7 -4.91 -7.82 3.72
N LEU A 8 -3.67 -7.66 4.14
CA LEU A 8 -3.13 -6.44 4.69
C LEU A 8 -1.93 -5.98 3.87
N ILE A 9 -2.05 -4.80 3.30
CA ILE A 9 -0.93 -4.15 2.62
C ILE A 9 -0.33 -3.12 3.56
N SER A 10 0.92 -3.27 3.95
CA SER A 10 1.64 -2.25 4.71
C SER A 10 2.52 -1.42 3.78
N PHE A 11 2.48 -0.09 3.93
CA PHE A 11 3.23 0.83 3.10
C PHE A 11 4.17 1.68 3.94
N VAL A 12 5.46 1.59 3.63
CA VAL A 12 6.53 2.31 4.33
C VAL A 12 7.28 3.19 3.36
N SER A 13 7.39 4.48 3.69
CA SER A 13 8.26 5.42 2.96
C SER A 13 9.58 5.59 3.68
N ARG A 14 10.69 5.59 2.94
CA ARG A 14 11.96 6.09 3.42
C ARG A 14 12.44 7.21 2.51
N ARG A 15 12.61 8.41 3.08
CA ARG A 15 13.22 9.54 2.38
C ARG A 15 14.72 9.30 2.22
N GLN A 16 15.23 9.48 1.01
CA GLN A 16 16.67 9.51 0.72
C GLN A 16 17.06 10.95 0.32
N ASN A 17 18.05 11.52 1.00
CA ASN A 17 18.51 12.88 0.70
C ASN A 17 19.54 12.85 -0.45
N GLY A 18 19.32 13.70 -1.46
CA GLY A 18 20.23 13.99 -2.58
C GLY A 18 20.07 15.46 -3.00
N ARG A 19 21.06 16.03 -3.70
CA ARG A 19 21.10 17.46 -4.08
C ARG A 19 19.90 17.82 -4.98
N GLY A 20 19.15 18.88 -4.63
CA GLY A 20 18.13 19.52 -5.47
C GLY A 20 16.71 18.91 -5.48
N LYS A 21 16.56 17.58 -5.60
CA LYS A 21 15.25 16.88 -5.57
C LYS A 21 15.26 15.73 -4.55
N LYS A 22 14.21 15.61 -3.74
CA LYS A 22 14.11 14.54 -2.73
C LYS A 22 13.69 13.24 -3.41
N ARG A 23 14.52 12.20 -3.34
CA ARG A 23 14.10 10.84 -3.69
C ARG A 23 13.37 10.22 -2.51
N ARG A 24 12.22 9.59 -2.74
CA ARG A 24 11.60 8.74 -1.74
C ARG A 24 11.60 7.31 -2.26
N ARG A 25 12.16 6.40 -1.45
CA ARG A 25 12.00 4.97 -1.66
C ARG A 25 10.73 4.56 -0.94
N TRP A 26 9.90 3.81 -1.63
CA TRP A 26 8.65 3.28 -1.15
C TRP A 26 8.76 1.78 -1.10
N ARG A 27 8.34 1.19 0.01
CA ARG A 27 8.27 -0.25 0.17
C ARG A 27 6.80 -0.60 0.38
N THR A 28 6.28 -1.39 -0.54
CA THR A 28 4.95 -2.00 -0.44
C THR A 28 5.15 -3.42 0.07
N LEU A 29 4.51 -3.72 1.20
CA LEU A 29 4.48 -5.03 1.82
C LEU A 29 3.07 -5.56 1.65
N VAL A 30 2.89 -6.69 0.97
CA VAL A 30 1.62 -7.38 0.84
C VAL A 30 1.68 -8.65 1.67
N SER A 31 0.78 -8.76 2.64
CA SER A 31 0.66 -9.91 3.54
C SER A 31 -0.78 -10.36 3.58
N SER A 32 -1.01 -11.65 3.42
CA SER A 32 -2.26 -12.29 3.82
C SER A 32 -2.17 -12.65 5.31
N PHE A 33 -3.14 -12.22 6.11
CA PHE A 33 -3.27 -12.53 7.53
C PHE A 33 -4.50 -13.39 7.81
N GLY A 34 -4.39 -14.42 8.64
CA GLY A 34 -5.54 -15.10 9.21
C GLY A 34 -5.98 -14.42 10.50
N THR A 35 -7.17 -13.82 10.57
CA THR A 35 -7.71 -13.31 11.84
C THR A 35 -8.35 -14.45 12.63
N GLN A 36 -7.84 -14.74 13.83
CA GLN A 36 -8.53 -15.52 14.85
C GLN A 36 -9.46 -14.60 15.65
N GLU A 37 -10.56 -14.13 15.05
CA GLU A 37 -11.64 -13.51 15.83
C GLU A 37 -12.93 -14.30 15.67
N LYS A 38 -13.53 -14.64 16.82
CA LYS A 38 -14.88 -15.24 16.95
C LYS A 38 -15.99 -14.22 16.61
N VAL A 39 -15.78 -13.33 15.64
CA VAL A 39 -16.80 -12.39 15.20
C VAL A 39 -17.16 -12.73 13.75
N ALA A 40 -18.45 -12.87 13.49
CA ALA A 40 -19.04 -13.48 12.31
C ALA A 40 -18.76 -12.78 10.95
N ASN A 41 -17.82 -11.84 10.87
CA ASN A 41 -17.44 -11.16 9.62
C ASN A 41 -16.18 -11.80 9.01
N LYS A 42 -16.44 -12.84 8.23
CA LYS A 42 -15.45 -13.61 7.47
C LYS A 42 -15.00 -12.76 6.27
N ASN A 43 -13.69 -12.61 6.06
CA ASN A 43 -13.01 -11.82 5.02
C ASN A 43 -12.85 -10.33 5.36
N GLY A 44 -11.60 -9.89 5.53
CA GLY A 44 -11.26 -8.49 5.76
C GLY A 44 -10.05 -8.06 4.94
N VAL A 45 -10.14 -6.89 4.32
CA VAL A 45 -8.98 -6.23 3.70
C VAL A 45 -8.60 -5.00 4.52
N GLY A 46 -7.31 -4.71 4.57
CA GLY A 46 -6.77 -3.55 5.24
C GLY A 46 -5.52 -3.02 4.56
N ILE A 47 -5.21 -1.75 4.84
CA ILE A 47 -3.98 -1.10 4.42
C ILE A 47 -3.37 -0.40 5.64
N LEU A 48 -2.15 -0.75 6.01
CA LEU A 48 -1.38 -0.01 7.01
C LEU A 48 -0.51 1.02 6.32
N ILE A 49 -0.54 2.23 6.85
CA ILE A 49 0.23 3.36 6.32
C ILE A 49 1.14 3.88 7.42
N ASP A 50 2.42 4.08 7.09
CA ASP A 50 3.38 4.67 8.01
C ASP A 50 2.87 6.02 8.57
N LYS A 51 3.10 6.26 9.86
CA LYS A 51 2.61 7.45 10.56
C LYS A 51 3.06 8.76 9.90
N SER A 52 4.21 8.78 9.22
CA SER A 52 4.71 9.98 8.52
C SER A 52 3.93 10.32 7.24
N LEU A 53 3.05 9.43 6.79
CA LEU A 53 2.26 9.54 5.57
C LEU A 53 0.77 9.76 5.85
N LYS A 54 0.35 9.66 7.11
CA LYS A 54 -1.06 9.74 7.51
C LYS A 54 -1.75 11.01 6.97
N ASP A 55 -1.03 12.14 6.97
CA ASP A 55 -1.56 13.45 6.57
C ASP A 55 -1.70 13.57 5.03
N GLY A 56 -1.15 12.62 4.27
CA GLY A 56 -1.31 12.55 2.82
C GLY A 56 -2.50 11.71 2.37
N VAL A 57 -3.21 11.02 3.29
CA VAL A 57 -4.36 10.20 2.92
C VAL A 57 -5.53 11.12 2.60
N VAL A 58 -6.02 11.08 1.36
CA VAL A 58 -7.06 12.00 0.89
C VAL A 58 -8.40 11.31 0.62
N ASP A 59 -8.39 10.00 0.35
CA ASP A 59 -9.60 9.25 0.07
C ASP A 59 -9.40 7.78 0.46
N VAL A 60 -10.47 7.16 0.99
CA VAL A 60 -10.52 5.74 1.32
C VAL A 60 -11.85 5.21 0.84
N LYS A 61 -11.80 4.34 -0.17
CA LYS A 61 -12.99 3.71 -0.76
C LYS A 61 -12.98 2.23 -0.43
N ARG A 62 -14.13 1.72 0.00
CA ARG A 62 -14.30 0.30 0.30
C ARG A 62 -15.44 -0.25 -0.54
N GLN A 63 -15.18 -1.32 -1.26
CA GLN A 63 -16.16 -2.02 -2.07
C GLN A 63 -16.34 -3.44 -1.51
N GLY A 64 -17.43 -3.61 -0.75
CA GLY A 64 -17.70 -4.84 0.00
C GLY A 64 -16.68 -5.13 1.11
N ASN A 65 -16.47 -6.41 1.40
CA ASN A 65 -15.53 -6.89 2.42
C ASN A 65 -14.15 -7.29 1.87
N ARG A 66 -13.98 -7.26 0.54
CA ARG A 66 -12.82 -7.85 -0.15
C ARG A 66 -11.96 -6.85 -0.93
N ILE A 67 -12.39 -5.60 -1.08
CA ILE A 67 -11.63 -4.58 -1.81
C ILE A 67 -11.62 -3.27 -1.02
N ILE A 68 -10.43 -2.71 -0.83
CA ILE A 68 -10.23 -1.37 -0.27
C ILE A 68 -9.21 -0.63 -1.13
N LEU A 69 -9.50 0.63 -1.45
CA LEU A 69 -8.62 1.56 -2.13
C LEU A 69 -8.29 2.69 -1.17
N VAL A 70 -7.02 3.02 -1.06
CA VAL A 70 -6.55 4.23 -0.37
C VAL A 70 -5.81 5.12 -1.35
N LYS A 71 -6.24 6.38 -1.46
CA LYS A 71 -5.57 7.42 -2.24
C LYS A 71 -4.69 8.26 -1.32
N LEU A 72 -3.43 8.42 -1.71
CA LEU A 72 -2.39 9.09 -0.93
C LEU A 72 -1.67 10.14 -1.80
N VAL A 73 -1.66 11.39 -1.36
CA VAL A 73 -0.97 12.50 -2.01
C VAL A 73 0.35 12.78 -1.32
N LEU A 74 1.43 12.82 -2.11
CA LEU A 74 2.80 12.89 -1.63
C LEU A 74 3.60 13.90 -2.46
N GLY A 75 3.55 15.16 -2.04
CA GLY A 75 4.11 16.25 -2.84
C GLY A 75 3.31 16.42 -4.12
N ASP A 76 3.97 16.20 -5.25
CA ASP A 76 3.42 16.26 -6.61
C ASP A 76 2.94 14.90 -7.15
N VAL A 77 3.10 13.81 -6.38
CA VAL A 77 2.72 12.46 -6.81
C VAL A 77 1.50 11.96 -6.04
N VAL A 78 0.52 11.40 -6.75
CA VAL A 78 -0.64 10.71 -6.17
C VAL A 78 -0.49 9.21 -6.35
N LEU A 79 -0.66 8.46 -5.26
CA LEU A 79 -0.64 7.00 -5.24
C LEU A 79 -2.04 6.47 -4.92
N ASN A 80 -2.46 5.44 -5.64
CA ASN A 80 -3.67 4.67 -5.38
C ASN A 80 -3.26 3.25 -5.03
N ILE A 81 -3.63 2.81 -3.84
CA ILE A 81 -3.26 1.49 -3.33
C ILE A 81 -4.55 0.71 -3.17
N ILE A 82 -4.68 -0.38 -3.91
CA ILE A 82 -5.80 -1.32 -3.82
C ILE A 82 -5.32 -2.57 -3.09
N SER A 83 -6.00 -2.93 -2.01
CA SER A 83 -5.89 -4.25 -1.39
C SER A 83 -7.11 -5.07 -1.78
N ALA A 84 -6.87 -6.20 -2.45
CA ALA A 84 -7.91 -7.07 -2.96
C ALA A 84 -7.72 -8.52 -2.46
N TYR A 85 -8.82 -9.15 -2.04
CA TYR A 85 -8.85 -10.55 -1.64
C TYR A 85 -9.82 -11.33 -2.54
N ALA A 86 -9.29 -12.17 -3.44
CA ALA A 86 -10.11 -12.92 -4.38
C ALA A 86 -10.98 -13.98 -3.67
N PRO A 87 -12.23 -14.21 -4.14
CA PRO A 87 -13.04 -15.36 -3.74
C PRO A 87 -12.30 -16.68 -3.96
N GLN A 88 -12.42 -17.63 -3.02
CA GLN A 88 -11.97 -19.02 -3.20
C GLN A 88 -12.66 -19.71 -4.38
N VAL A 89 -11.97 -20.68 -4.96
CA VAL A 89 -12.36 -21.43 -6.17
C VAL A 89 -13.75 -22.08 -6.08
N GLY A 90 -14.20 -22.46 -4.88
CA GLY A 90 -15.51 -23.08 -4.62
C GLY A 90 -16.65 -22.14 -4.20
N LEU A 91 -16.45 -20.82 -4.22
CA LEU A 91 -17.53 -19.84 -3.99
C LEU A 91 -18.38 -19.62 -5.24
N ASN A 92 -19.59 -19.07 -5.05
CA ASN A 92 -20.56 -18.86 -6.11
C ASN A 92 -19.98 -18.03 -7.25
N GLU A 93 -20.22 -18.46 -8.49
CA GLU A 93 -19.80 -17.74 -9.70
C GLU A 93 -20.29 -16.29 -9.74
N SER A 94 -21.44 -16.01 -9.14
CA SER A 94 -21.96 -14.64 -8.98
C SER A 94 -21.07 -13.75 -8.10
N GLU A 95 -20.46 -14.31 -7.05
CA GLU A 95 -19.54 -13.58 -6.18
C GLU A 95 -18.19 -13.33 -6.86
N LYS A 96 -17.71 -14.27 -7.68
CA LYS A 96 -16.51 -14.07 -8.51
C LYS A 96 -16.72 -12.95 -9.53
N ARG A 97 -17.82 -13.00 -10.28
CA ARG A 97 -18.18 -11.94 -11.24
C ARG A 97 -18.33 -10.58 -10.55
N LYS A 98 -18.98 -10.55 -9.39
CA LYS A 98 -19.13 -9.31 -8.61
C LYS A 98 -17.78 -8.75 -8.17
N PHE A 99 -16.89 -9.59 -7.66
CA PHE A 99 -15.54 -9.18 -7.26
C PHE A 99 -14.77 -8.54 -8.42
N TRP A 100 -14.74 -9.19 -9.59
CA TRP A 100 -14.05 -8.66 -10.76
C TRP A 100 -14.68 -7.36 -11.27
N LYS A 101 -16.02 -7.26 -11.28
CA LYS A 101 -16.74 -6.02 -11.63
C LYS A 101 -16.43 -4.87 -10.66
N ASP A 102 -16.40 -5.17 -9.36
CA ASP A 102 -16.09 -4.20 -8.32
C ASP A 102 -14.62 -3.73 -8.42
N LEU A 103 -13.69 -4.64 -8.72
CA LEU A 103 -12.27 -4.32 -8.94
C LEU A 103 -12.07 -3.49 -10.23
N ASP A 104 -12.76 -3.86 -11.31
CA ASP A 104 -12.79 -3.13 -12.58
C ASP A 104 -13.22 -1.67 -12.38
N GLY A 105 -14.33 -1.44 -11.67
CA GLY A 105 -14.81 -0.09 -11.36
C GLY A 105 -13.79 0.73 -10.56
N MET A 106 -13.13 0.12 -9.59
CA MET A 106 -12.12 0.79 -8.77
C MET A 106 -10.88 1.17 -9.56
N VAL A 107 -10.41 0.30 -10.46
CA VAL A 107 -9.25 0.59 -11.31
C VAL A 107 -9.57 1.63 -12.38
N ARG A 108 -10.77 1.59 -12.99
CA ARG A 108 -11.22 2.62 -13.95
C ARG A 108 -11.33 4.00 -13.32
N ALA A 109 -11.73 4.06 -12.05
CA ALA A 109 -11.86 5.32 -11.33
C ALA A 109 -10.49 5.98 -11.03
N VAL A 110 -9.38 5.26 -11.18
CA VAL A 110 -8.04 5.81 -10.97
C VAL A 110 -7.52 6.43 -12.27
N PRO A 111 -7.24 7.75 -12.28
CA PRO A 111 -6.66 8.43 -13.44
C PRO A 111 -5.35 7.79 -13.89
N THR A 112 -5.09 7.83 -15.20
CA THR A 112 -3.90 7.21 -15.80
C THR A 112 -2.60 7.92 -15.43
N ASN A 113 -2.65 9.22 -15.13
CA ASN A 113 -1.51 10.01 -14.65
C ASN A 113 -1.18 9.78 -13.16
N GLU A 114 -2.05 9.10 -12.42
CA GLU A 114 -1.82 8.72 -11.03
C GLU A 114 -1.21 7.31 -10.95
N LYS A 115 -0.37 7.09 -9.94
CA LYS A 115 0.28 5.81 -9.72
C LYS A 115 -0.70 4.82 -9.11
N LEU A 116 -0.68 3.58 -9.60
CA LEU A 116 -1.57 2.52 -9.15
C LEU A 116 -0.75 1.29 -8.71
N PHE A 117 -1.05 0.82 -7.51
CA PHE A 117 -0.53 -0.43 -6.96
C PHE A 117 -1.71 -1.26 -6.49
N ILE A 118 -1.79 -2.49 -6.96
CA ILE A 118 -2.77 -3.45 -6.49
C ILE A 118 -1.98 -4.57 -5.84
N GLY A 119 -2.27 -4.84 -4.58
CA GLY A 119 -1.69 -5.96 -3.88
C GLY A 119 -2.78 -6.87 -3.38
N GLY A 120 -2.43 -8.14 -3.24
CA GLY A 120 -3.21 -9.06 -2.45
C GLY A 120 -3.14 -10.47 -2.98
N TYR A 121 -4.13 -11.22 -2.53
CA TYR A 121 -4.22 -12.64 -2.75
C TYR A 121 -5.22 -12.92 -3.86
N HIS A 122 -4.71 -13.52 -4.93
CA HIS A 122 -5.47 -13.93 -6.10
C HIS A 122 -5.39 -15.45 -6.19
N ASN A 123 -6.52 -16.15 -6.18
CA ASN A 123 -6.60 -17.61 -6.17
C ASN A 123 -6.15 -18.30 -7.48
N GLY A 124 -5.43 -17.60 -8.35
CA GLY A 124 -4.98 -18.10 -9.65
C GLY A 124 -3.48 -18.30 -9.71
N HIS A 125 -3.05 -19.39 -10.33
CA HIS A 125 -1.67 -19.66 -10.68
C HIS A 125 -1.40 -19.16 -12.10
N VAL A 126 -0.54 -18.15 -12.22
CA VAL A 126 -0.24 -17.53 -13.52
C VAL A 126 0.78 -18.39 -14.30
N GLY A 127 1.69 -19.04 -13.59
CA GLY A 127 2.64 -20.01 -14.09
C GLY A 127 3.86 -19.39 -14.79
N SER A 128 4.93 -20.16 -14.92
CA SER A 128 6.18 -19.69 -15.53
C SER A 128 6.07 -19.28 -17.02
N THR A 129 5.06 -19.77 -17.74
CA THR A 129 4.86 -19.45 -19.16
C THR A 129 4.24 -18.07 -19.33
N ASN A 130 4.91 -17.19 -20.07
CA ASN A 130 4.41 -15.85 -20.39
C ASN A 130 3.81 -15.73 -21.81
N ALA A 131 3.69 -16.83 -22.55
CA ALA A 131 3.18 -16.84 -23.92
C ALA A 131 1.81 -16.16 -24.00
N GLY A 132 1.69 -15.14 -24.87
CA GLY A 132 0.51 -14.29 -25.05
C GLY A 132 0.37 -13.14 -24.05
N TYR A 133 1.26 -13.05 -23.06
CA TYR A 133 1.23 -12.08 -21.97
C TYR A 133 2.61 -11.47 -21.68
N GLU A 134 3.53 -11.46 -22.65
CA GLU A 134 4.95 -11.14 -22.48
C GLU A 134 5.19 -9.72 -21.96
N LEU A 135 4.28 -8.80 -22.28
CA LEU A 135 4.34 -7.41 -21.83
C LEU A 135 3.86 -7.23 -20.37
N ALA A 136 3.08 -8.16 -19.85
CA ALA A 136 2.45 -8.15 -18.53
C ALA A 136 3.17 -9.09 -17.53
N HIS A 137 3.77 -10.17 -18.05
CA HIS A 137 4.34 -11.27 -17.29
C HIS A 137 5.81 -11.51 -17.66
N GLY A 138 6.71 -11.47 -16.67
CA GLY A 138 8.15 -11.56 -16.88
C GLY A 138 8.71 -12.98 -17.05
N GLY A 139 7.85 -14.01 -16.97
CA GLY A 139 8.24 -15.41 -17.21
C GLY A 139 8.97 -16.07 -16.04
N VAL A 140 9.05 -15.41 -14.89
CA VAL A 140 9.63 -15.98 -13.67
C VAL A 140 8.53 -16.23 -12.65
N GLU A 141 8.06 -17.48 -12.56
CA GLU A 141 7.07 -17.86 -11.56
C GLU A 141 7.21 -19.34 -11.16
N TYR A 142 6.71 -19.69 -9.99
CA TYR A 142 6.65 -21.07 -9.50
C TYR A 142 5.42 -21.80 -10.05
N GLY A 143 5.66 -22.93 -10.71
CA GLY A 143 4.62 -23.86 -11.15
C GLY A 143 4.04 -23.58 -12.54
N SER A 144 2.97 -24.33 -12.84
CA SER A 144 2.22 -24.29 -14.10
C SER A 144 0.98 -23.41 -13.96
N ARG A 145 0.49 -22.89 -15.08
CA ARG A 145 -0.73 -22.06 -15.11
C ARG A 145 -1.95 -22.89 -14.71
N ASP A 146 -2.77 -22.36 -13.80
CA ASP A 146 -4.03 -22.94 -13.34
C ASP A 146 -4.93 -21.83 -12.77
N GLN A 147 -6.04 -21.52 -13.44
CA GLN A 147 -6.97 -20.44 -13.08
C GLN A 147 -6.33 -19.04 -13.00
N GLY A 148 -5.23 -18.84 -13.73
CA GLY A 148 -4.48 -17.58 -13.78
C GLY A 148 -4.89 -16.66 -14.94
N GLU A 149 -5.77 -17.10 -15.84
CA GLU A 149 -6.19 -16.35 -17.02
C GLU A 149 -6.91 -15.05 -16.65
N ASP A 150 -7.84 -15.09 -15.69
CA ASP A 150 -8.62 -13.91 -15.27
C ASP A 150 -7.72 -12.74 -14.84
N ILE A 151 -6.67 -13.03 -14.05
CA ILE A 151 -5.73 -12.00 -13.58
C ILE A 151 -4.82 -11.53 -14.72
N LEU A 152 -4.40 -12.43 -15.62
CA LEU A 152 -3.58 -12.08 -16.78
C LEU A 152 -4.35 -11.17 -17.75
N ASP A 153 -5.59 -11.52 -18.07
CA ASP A 153 -6.46 -10.74 -18.94
C ASP A 153 -6.77 -9.38 -18.31
N PHE A 154 -7.02 -9.34 -17.00
CA PHE A 154 -7.19 -8.09 -16.25
C PHE A 154 -5.93 -7.20 -16.33
N VAL A 155 -4.75 -7.79 -16.14
CA VAL A 155 -3.48 -7.06 -16.19
C VAL A 155 -3.22 -6.51 -17.60
N VAL A 156 -3.53 -7.28 -18.65
CA VAL A 156 -3.41 -6.81 -20.04
C VAL A 156 -4.40 -5.69 -20.33
N ALA A 157 -5.68 -5.85 -19.97
CA ALA A 157 -6.73 -4.88 -20.23
C ALA A 157 -6.42 -3.49 -19.63
N TYR A 158 -5.79 -3.47 -18.45
CA TYR A 158 -5.44 -2.23 -17.74
C TYR A 158 -4.00 -1.76 -17.94
N ASN A 159 -3.27 -2.39 -18.87
CA ASN A 159 -1.85 -2.10 -19.12
C ASN A 159 -1.01 -2.13 -17.82
N LEU A 160 -1.29 -3.12 -16.98
CA LEU A 160 -0.57 -3.40 -15.75
C LEU A 160 0.54 -4.43 -16.02
N VAL A 161 1.35 -4.66 -15.00
CA VAL A 161 2.39 -5.70 -14.98
C VAL A 161 2.39 -6.41 -13.63
N ILE A 162 2.66 -7.71 -13.62
CA ILE A 162 2.81 -8.49 -12.39
C ILE A 162 4.26 -8.36 -11.91
N ALA A 163 4.51 -7.45 -10.96
CA ALA A 163 5.87 -7.08 -10.54
C ALA A 163 6.69 -8.28 -10.06
N ASN A 164 6.07 -9.25 -9.39
CA ASN A 164 6.72 -10.47 -8.90
C ASN A 164 7.43 -11.25 -10.01
N THR A 165 6.88 -11.23 -11.23
CA THR A 165 7.28 -12.14 -12.31
C THR A 165 8.49 -11.66 -13.11
N PHE A 166 8.96 -10.44 -12.85
CA PHE A 166 10.09 -9.84 -13.57
C PHE A 166 11.44 -10.05 -12.87
N PHE A 167 11.44 -10.52 -11.62
CA PHE A 167 12.67 -10.67 -10.84
C PHE A 167 13.03 -12.13 -10.66
N ARG A 168 14.17 -12.55 -11.22
CA ARG A 168 14.67 -13.92 -11.03
C ARG A 168 15.04 -14.17 -9.57
N LYS A 169 14.38 -15.13 -8.94
CA LYS A 169 14.63 -15.56 -7.55
C LYS A 169 14.83 -17.08 -7.49
N ARG A 170 15.27 -17.58 -6.33
CA ARG A 170 15.25 -19.02 -6.02
C ARG A 170 13.80 -19.45 -5.79
N ASP A 171 13.46 -20.69 -6.13
CA ASP A 171 12.09 -21.22 -5.99
C ASP A 171 11.52 -21.05 -4.58
N SER A 172 12.37 -21.24 -3.54
CA SER A 172 12.00 -21.01 -2.14
C SER A 172 11.56 -19.58 -1.82
N HIS A 173 11.92 -18.60 -2.65
CA HIS A 173 11.58 -17.18 -2.52
C HIS A 173 10.53 -16.73 -3.57
N LEU A 174 9.93 -17.66 -4.31
CA LEU A 174 8.78 -17.43 -5.18
C LEU A 174 7.47 -17.89 -4.53
N VAL A 175 7.55 -18.92 -3.68
CA VAL A 175 6.40 -19.48 -2.95
C VAL A 175 5.81 -18.47 -1.98
N THR A 176 4.57 -18.03 -2.20
CA THR A 176 3.83 -17.13 -1.31
C THR A 176 2.90 -17.87 -0.36
N PHE A 177 2.54 -19.11 -0.66
CA PHE A 177 1.69 -19.95 0.17
C PHE A 177 2.23 -21.37 0.28
N SER A 178 2.21 -21.91 1.50
CA SER A 178 2.61 -23.28 1.78
C SER A 178 1.60 -23.96 2.70
N SER A 179 1.04 -25.09 2.28
CA SER A 179 0.14 -25.92 3.08
C SER A 179 0.59 -27.38 3.01
N GLY A 180 1.23 -27.86 4.07
CA GLY A 180 1.83 -29.20 4.10
C GLY A 180 2.89 -29.36 3.01
N HIS A 181 2.69 -30.33 2.11
CA HIS A 181 3.61 -30.60 1.00
C HIS A 181 3.32 -29.76 -0.27
N ARG A 182 2.28 -28.91 -0.27
CA ARG A 182 1.93 -28.08 -1.44
C ARG A 182 2.41 -26.65 -1.24
N SER A 183 3.08 -26.13 -2.26
CA SER A 183 3.60 -24.77 -2.31
C SER A 183 3.05 -24.07 -3.55
N SER A 184 2.67 -22.81 -3.40
CA SER A 184 1.93 -22.05 -4.40
C SER A 184 2.35 -20.58 -4.38
N GLN A 185 2.25 -19.92 -5.54
CA GLN A 185 2.43 -18.48 -5.68
C GLN A 185 1.08 -17.88 -6.07
N ILE A 186 0.47 -17.15 -5.13
CA ILE A 186 -0.92 -16.66 -5.20
C ILE A 186 -1.07 -15.24 -4.63
N ASP A 187 0.00 -14.66 -4.12
CA ASP A 187 0.05 -13.26 -3.69
C ASP A 187 0.84 -12.43 -4.70
N PHE A 188 0.18 -11.46 -5.32
CA PHE A 188 0.76 -10.66 -6.41
C PHE A 188 0.77 -9.17 -6.07
N VAL A 189 1.78 -8.48 -6.59
CA VAL A 189 1.83 -7.02 -6.65
C VAL A 189 1.72 -6.60 -8.11
N LEU A 190 0.63 -5.93 -8.45
CA LEU A 190 0.38 -5.35 -9.76
C LEU A 190 0.69 -3.85 -9.74
N THR A 191 1.24 -3.34 -10.83
CA THR A 191 1.48 -1.91 -11.02
C THR A 191 1.32 -1.53 -12.48
N ARG A 192 1.23 -0.23 -12.80
CA ARG A 192 1.15 0.21 -14.19
C ARG A 192 2.43 -0.15 -14.94
N ARG A 193 2.31 -0.50 -16.22
CA ARG A 193 3.46 -0.83 -17.07
C ARG A 193 4.48 0.32 -17.14
N GLU A 194 4.01 1.56 -17.19
CA GLU A 194 4.88 2.75 -17.15
C GLU A 194 5.74 2.84 -15.88
N ASP A 195 5.23 2.32 -14.76
CA ASP A 195 5.90 2.34 -13.45
C ASP A 195 6.78 1.12 -13.21
N LYS A 196 6.83 0.17 -14.16
CA LYS A 196 7.67 -1.02 -14.08
C LYS A 196 9.13 -0.67 -13.78
N GLN A 197 9.67 0.38 -14.42
CA GLN A 197 11.06 0.80 -14.22
C GLN A 197 11.32 1.39 -12.83
N ALA A 198 10.27 1.84 -12.13
CA ALA A 198 10.39 2.31 -10.76
C ALA A 198 10.46 1.13 -9.76
N CYS A 199 10.04 -0.08 -10.16
CA CYS A 199 10.16 -1.29 -9.37
C CYS A 199 11.63 -1.74 -9.35
N LEU A 200 12.26 -1.67 -8.18
CA LEU A 200 13.66 -2.06 -7.98
C LEU A 200 13.81 -3.55 -7.67
N ASP A 201 12.86 -4.11 -6.92
CA ASP A 201 12.87 -5.51 -6.52
C ASP A 201 11.47 -5.93 -6.09
N CYS A 202 11.12 -7.19 -6.34
CA CYS A 202 9.99 -7.87 -5.72
C CYS A 202 10.47 -9.20 -5.15
N LYS A 203 10.28 -9.40 -3.85
CA LYS A 203 10.78 -10.58 -3.15
C LYS A 203 9.76 -11.12 -2.17
N VAL A 204 9.76 -12.44 -2.00
CA VAL A 204 9.02 -13.10 -0.94
C VAL A 204 9.95 -13.33 0.24
N ILE A 205 9.50 -12.96 1.44
CA ILE A 205 10.21 -13.20 2.70
C ILE A 205 9.57 -14.44 3.34
N SER A 206 10.22 -15.57 3.15
CA SER A 206 9.91 -16.83 3.82
C SER A 206 10.60 -16.83 5.20
N ARG A 207 9.87 -17.17 6.27
CA ARG A 207 10.33 -17.40 7.67
C ARG A 207 10.12 -16.28 8.72
N GLU A 208 9.71 -15.08 8.33
CA GLU A 208 9.38 -14.00 9.30
C GLU A 208 7.86 -13.71 9.38
N SER A 209 7.02 -14.53 8.74
CA SER A 209 5.58 -14.28 8.69
C SER A 209 4.86 -14.73 9.97
N VAL A 210 3.97 -13.87 10.47
CA VAL A 210 3.08 -14.14 11.62
C VAL A 210 2.05 -15.24 11.30
N VAL A 211 1.91 -15.60 10.02
CA VAL A 211 0.97 -16.63 9.54
C VAL A 211 1.73 -17.85 9.01
N PRO A 212 1.43 -19.07 9.51
CA PRO A 212 2.15 -20.29 9.12
C PRO A 212 2.05 -20.68 7.64
N GLN A 213 1.03 -20.17 6.94
CA GLN A 213 0.68 -20.61 5.59
C GLN A 213 1.01 -19.59 4.50
N HIS A 214 1.13 -18.31 4.82
CA HIS A 214 1.41 -17.25 3.85
C HIS A 214 2.76 -16.59 4.14
N ASN A 215 3.56 -16.39 3.10
CA ASN A 215 4.79 -15.63 3.14
C ASN A 215 4.54 -14.18 2.71
N LEU A 216 5.35 -13.26 3.22
CA LEU A 216 5.20 -11.84 2.95
C LEU A 216 5.79 -11.49 1.57
N VAL A 217 5.01 -10.84 0.70
CA VAL A 217 5.48 -10.31 -0.58
C VAL A 217 5.88 -8.85 -0.40
N VAL A 218 7.08 -8.50 -0.85
CA VAL A 218 7.65 -7.17 -0.67
C VAL A 218 8.11 -6.62 -2.01
N ALA A 219 7.47 -5.53 -2.45
CA ALA A 219 7.87 -4.79 -3.63
C ALA A 219 8.50 -3.44 -3.24
N ASP A 220 9.67 -3.15 -3.79
CA ASP A 220 10.41 -1.92 -3.60
C ASP A 220 10.25 -1.01 -4.82
N PHE A 221 9.70 0.18 -4.62
CA PHE A 221 9.52 1.19 -5.66
C PHE A 221 10.32 2.46 -5.36
N ARG A 222 10.85 3.12 -6.39
CA ARG A 222 11.62 4.36 -6.25
C ARG A 222 11.05 5.46 -7.13
N PHE A 223 10.44 6.46 -6.48
CA PHE A 223 9.89 7.62 -7.14
C PHE A 223 10.64 8.90 -6.79
N TRP A 224 10.62 9.84 -7.72
CA TRP A 224 11.06 11.21 -7.52
C TRP A 224 9.87 12.04 -7.06
N ILE A 225 10.03 12.78 -5.97
CA ILE A 225 8.95 13.61 -5.42
C ILE A 225 9.46 15.02 -5.21
N CYS A 226 8.81 15.97 -5.87
CA CYS A 226 8.97 17.37 -5.59
C CYS A 226 8.04 17.75 -4.42
N THR A 227 8.59 17.77 -3.21
CA THR A 227 7.87 18.37 -2.10
C THR A 227 7.97 19.89 -2.22
N HIS A 228 6.87 20.58 -2.49
CA HIS A 228 6.80 21.99 -2.11
C HIS A 228 7.05 22.07 -0.61
N ARG A 229 8.06 22.83 -0.20
CA ARG A 229 8.18 23.20 1.21
C ARG A 229 6.94 24.05 1.49
N ASN A 230 5.91 23.48 2.09
CA ASN A 230 5.14 24.27 3.02
C ASN A 230 6.16 24.70 4.07
N LYS A 231 6.65 25.94 3.94
CA LYS A 231 7.02 26.71 5.11
C LYS A 231 5.74 26.65 5.93
N GLN A 232 5.62 25.68 6.84
CA GLN A 232 4.88 25.95 8.05
C GLN A 232 5.47 27.28 8.48
N THR A 233 4.69 28.34 8.31
CA THR A 233 4.93 29.60 8.97
C THR A 233 5.08 29.17 10.41
N LYS A 234 6.33 28.98 10.85
CA LYS A 234 6.64 28.90 12.26
C LYS A 234 5.92 30.12 12.78
N ILE A 235 4.86 29.92 13.57
CA ILE A 235 4.18 31.02 14.24
C ILE A 235 5.32 31.90 14.73
N ALA A 236 5.41 33.12 14.21
CA ALA A 236 6.50 33.99 14.55
C ALA A 236 6.44 34.09 16.07
N ARG A 237 7.38 33.46 16.77
CA ARG A 237 7.43 33.61 18.22
C ARG A 237 7.72 35.08 18.41
N THR A 238 6.68 35.83 18.80
CA THR A 238 6.82 37.24 19.13
C THR A 238 7.95 37.30 20.15
N LYS A 239 9.07 37.89 19.75
CA LYS A 239 10.26 37.99 20.58
C LYS A 239 9.99 39.11 21.57
N TRP A 240 9.13 38.88 22.55
CA TRP A 240 8.72 39.89 23.53
C TRP A 240 9.93 40.51 24.24
N TRP A 241 11.02 39.75 24.40
CA TRP A 241 12.33 40.23 24.90
C TRP A 241 13.05 41.24 23.98
N LYS A 242 12.53 41.52 22.78
CA LYS A 242 13.00 42.57 21.87
C LYS A 242 12.17 43.85 21.93
N LEU A 243 11.06 43.89 22.68
CA LEU A 243 10.32 45.13 22.92
C LEU A 243 11.21 46.07 23.75
N LYS A 244 11.30 47.34 23.34
CA LYS A 244 12.08 48.39 24.01
C LYS A 244 11.18 49.59 24.29
N GLY A 245 11.50 50.35 25.34
CA GLY A 245 10.76 51.57 25.72
C GLY A 245 9.38 51.28 26.33
N GLU A 246 8.51 52.30 26.35
CA GLU A 246 7.20 52.30 27.02
C GLU A 246 6.30 51.12 26.61
N THR A 247 6.41 50.64 25.36
CA THR A 247 5.62 49.51 24.86
C THR A 247 5.96 48.18 25.54
N SER A 248 7.18 48.02 26.06
CA SER A 248 7.57 46.86 26.88
C SER A 248 6.93 46.92 28.28
N GLU A 249 6.81 48.11 28.86
CA GLU A 249 6.29 48.32 30.22
C GLU A 249 4.78 48.08 30.27
N VAL A 250 4.04 48.65 29.31
CA VAL A 250 2.59 48.41 29.14
C VAL A 250 2.30 46.91 28.92
N PHE A 251 3.16 46.21 28.18
CA PHE A 251 3.02 44.77 27.96
C PHE A 251 3.28 43.96 29.24
N LYS A 252 4.31 44.32 30.03
CA LYS A 252 4.61 43.69 31.32
C LYS A 252 3.46 43.87 32.31
N GLU A 253 2.94 45.09 32.46
CA GLU A 253 1.80 45.35 33.37
C GLU A 253 0.55 44.55 32.97
N ARG A 254 0.20 44.57 31.69
CA ARG A 254 -1.08 44.01 31.23
C ARG A 254 -1.11 42.48 31.19
N PHE A 255 0.04 41.83 31.04
CA PHE A 255 0.12 40.37 30.87
C PHE A 255 0.81 39.62 32.01
N LEU A 256 1.78 40.19 32.73
CA LEU A 256 2.43 39.49 33.86
C LEU A 256 1.56 39.48 35.12
N TRP A 257 0.75 40.51 35.37
CA TRP A 257 -0.18 40.54 36.51
C TRP A 257 -1.21 39.41 36.47
N ARG A 258 -1.68 39.06 35.26
CA ARG A 258 -2.60 37.92 35.05
C ARG A 258 -1.95 36.56 35.24
N ALA A 259 -0.62 36.45 35.08
CA ALA A 259 0.11 35.20 35.27
C ALA A 259 0.47 34.93 36.74
N LEU A 260 0.51 35.97 37.59
CA LEU A 260 0.86 35.88 39.00
C LEU A 260 -0.33 36.01 39.97
N SER A 261 -1.56 36.17 39.46
CA SER A 261 -2.74 36.17 40.32
C SER A 261 -2.97 34.77 40.91
N PRO A 262 -2.98 34.59 42.25
CA PRO A 262 -3.26 33.30 42.86
C PRO A 262 -4.67 32.86 42.46
N LYS A 263 -4.81 31.65 41.91
CA LYS A 263 -6.13 31.01 41.78
C LYS A 263 -6.71 30.90 43.19
N LYS A 264 -7.70 31.74 43.54
CA LYS A 264 -8.56 31.47 44.70
C LYS A 264 -9.21 30.10 44.44
N LYS A 265 -8.84 29.10 45.25
CA LYS A 265 -9.57 27.84 45.32
C LYS A 265 -10.96 28.15 45.89
N MET A 266 -12.00 27.88 45.12
CA MET A 266 -13.32 27.51 45.64
C MET A 266 -13.46 26.01 45.49
#